data_AF-A0A2S4Y1C3-F1
#
_entry.id   AF-A0A2S4Y1C3-F1
#
_cell.length_a   1.000
_cell.length_b   1.000
_cell.length_c   1.000
_cell.angle_alpha   90.00
_cell.angle_beta   90.00
_cell.angle_gamma   90.00
#
_symmetry.space_group_name_H-M   'P 1'
#
loop_
_entity.id
_entity.type
_entity.pdbx_description
1 polymer ?
#
loop_
_entity_poly.entity_id
_entity_poly.type
_entity_poly.pdbx_seq_one_letter_code
_entity_poly.pdbx_strand_id
1 'polypeptide(L)'
;MYEGGIDTVHFVRLRDVIRVCELNVTGPEVEDIRNLYCAVSEEEASRMWGGDWVLANPADAGRWRAATDAMIRTTERLRAEERDATRHLRRPWGKTRRVLSSVRHAHRNHVLRRDHDATMERLRTEMLAAYRRFRDQAADLTAHVKAERERYARERRQHEEQARRKRAAAMARPLDVPRWGYRVEEAGNGLRYRRFRVTLETLDADRGCRGDTDGGLRGGLTPHEVHAAFVEERERDPYLWLTFGLDTGRAMEEWRGSTAEAWQEITGHLVDEHPTRPEERGSSQRHYGPSSNYFSPGGFGSY
;
A
#
# COMPACT_ATOMS: atom_id res chain seq x y z
N MET A 1 -17.49 24.89 -26.23
CA MET A 1 -18.08 23.92 -25.29
C MET A 1 -17.04 22.85 -25.07
N TYR A 2 -16.29 22.92 -23.97
CA TYR A 2 -15.34 21.86 -23.59
C TYR A 2 -16.13 20.86 -22.75
N GLU A 3 -16.43 19.70 -23.32
CA GLU A 3 -16.72 18.50 -22.55
C GLU A 3 -15.45 18.15 -21.77
N GLY A 4 -15.27 18.79 -20.63
CA GLY A 4 -14.15 18.54 -19.72
C GLY A 4 -14.35 17.19 -19.05
N GLY A 5 -14.09 16.10 -19.78
CA GLY A 5 -13.99 14.77 -19.20
C GLY A 5 -12.92 14.76 -18.11
N ILE A 6 -13.13 13.98 -17.05
CA ILE A 6 -12.10 13.71 -16.06
C ILE A 6 -11.51 12.35 -16.41
N ASP A 7 -10.19 12.30 -16.59
CA ASP A 7 -9.44 11.09 -16.89
C ASP A 7 -8.78 10.55 -15.62
N THR A 8 -8.85 9.24 -15.42
CA THR A 8 -8.05 8.54 -14.41
C THR A 8 -6.64 8.30 -14.94
N VAL A 9 -5.64 8.75 -14.18
CA VAL A 9 -4.23 8.57 -14.48
C VAL A 9 -3.60 7.69 -13.41
N HIS A 10 -3.21 6.48 -13.80
CA HIS A 10 -2.34 5.65 -12.97
C HIS A 10 -0.91 6.15 -13.06
N PHE A 11 -0.22 6.18 -11.93
CA PHE A 11 1.14 6.69 -11.87
C PHE A 11 2.05 5.83 -11.01
N VAL A 12 3.32 5.80 -11.40
CA VAL A 12 4.42 5.18 -10.66
C VAL A 12 5.66 6.06 -10.78
N ARG A 13 6.74 5.77 -10.05
CA ARG A 13 7.98 6.55 -10.24
C ARG A 13 8.66 6.10 -11.52
N LEU A 14 9.29 7.05 -12.22
CA LEU A 14 9.97 6.77 -13.48
C LEU A 14 11.04 5.68 -13.35
N ARG A 15 11.76 5.64 -12.22
CA ARG A 15 12.75 4.60 -11.91
C ARG A 15 12.20 3.18 -11.85
N ASP A 16 10.89 3.02 -11.58
CA ASP A 16 10.24 1.72 -11.45
C ASP A 16 9.84 1.18 -12.83
N VAL A 17 9.59 2.08 -13.79
CA VAL A 17 9.32 1.76 -15.21
C VAL A 17 10.62 1.55 -15.97
N ILE A 18 11.55 2.51 -15.83
CA ILE A 18 12.84 2.47 -16.47
C ILE A 18 13.80 1.69 -15.58
N ARG A 19 13.89 0.37 -15.82
CA ARG A 19 14.98 -0.45 -15.27
C ARG A 19 16.31 0.26 -15.52
N VAL A 20 17.25 0.18 -14.59
CA VAL A 20 18.60 0.78 -14.72
C VAL A 20 19.15 0.48 -16.12
N CYS A 21 19.52 1.52 -16.88
CA CYS A 21 20.23 1.35 -18.15
C CYS A 21 21.71 1.13 -17.88
N GLU A 22 22.34 0.26 -18.69
CA GLU A 22 23.80 0.03 -18.66
C GLU A 22 24.59 1.27 -19.14
N LEU A 23 23.91 2.17 -19.86
CA LEU A 23 24.29 3.58 -20.01
C LEU A 23 24.38 4.21 -18.61
N ASN A 24 25.58 4.17 -18.00
CA ASN A 24 25.95 4.78 -16.72
C ASN A 24 25.75 6.30 -16.69
N VAL A 25 24.53 6.78 -16.95
CA VAL A 25 24.14 8.18 -16.78
C VAL A 25 23.71 8.30 -15.32
N THR A 26 24.68 8.62 -14.48
CA THR A 26 24.47 8.88 -13.06
C THR A 26 24.75 10.35 -12.77
N GLY A 27 23.99 10.91 -11.84
CA GLY A 27 24.11 12.31 -11.46
C GLY A 27 22.88 12.78 -10.71
N PRO A 28 23.00 13.84 -9.88
CA PRO A 28 21.89 14.33 -9.07
C PRO A 28 20.68 14.70 -9.92
N GLU A 29 20.89 15.35 -11.08
CA GLU A 29 19.81 15.70 -12.01
C GLU A 29 19.04 14.46 -12.50
N VAL A 30 19.75 13.38 -12.87
CA VAL A 30 19.10 12.17 -13.37
C VAL A 30 18.34 11.46 -12.27
N GLU A 31 18.90 11.40 -11.06
CA GLU A 31 18.20 10.82 -9.91
C GLU A 31 16.96 11.62 -9.52
N ASP A 32 17.00 12.95 -9.59
CA ASP A 32 15.84 13.80 -9.38
C ASP A 32 14.73 13.48 -10.39
N ILE A 33 15.09 13.38 -11.68
CA ILE A 33 14.14 13.06 -12.75
C ILE A 33 13.58 11.64 -12.60
N ARG A 34 14.41 10.66 -12.22
CA ARG A 34 14.00 9.27 -11.97
C ARG A 34 13.04 9.12 -10.81
N ASN A 35 13.06 10.07 -9.86
CA ASN A 35 12.11 10.11 -8.74
C ASN A 35 10.79 10.82 -9.07
N LEU A 36 10.65 11.44 -10.24
CA LEU A 36 9.38 11.99 -10.69
C LEU A 36 8.38 10.87 -10.97
N TYR A 37 7.11 11.19 -10.79
CA TYR A 37 6.01 10.33 -11.22
C TYR A 37 5.85 10.37 -12.74
N CYS A 38 5.49 9.24 -13.33
CA CYS A 38 5.15 9.08 -14.73
C CYS A 38 3.78 8.40 -14.86
N ALA A 39 3.04 8.73 -15.91
CA ALA A 39 1.75 8.10 -16.19
C ALA A 39 1.95 6.75 -16.89
N VAL A 40 1.23 5.71 -16.45
CA VAL A 40 1.26 4.36 -17.01
C VAL A 40 -0.15 3.84 -17.27
N SER A 41 -0.27 2.74 -18.00
CA SER A 41 -1.55 2.05 -18.17
C SER A 41 -2.00 1.37 -16.86
N GLU A 42 -3.30 1.11 -16.74
CA GLU A 42 -3.87 0.37 -15.60
C GLU A 42 -3.28 -1.06 -15.49
N GLU A 43 -3.03 -1.72 -16.62
CA GLU A 43 -2.42 -3.05 -16.66
C GLU A 43 -0.99 -3.03 -16.09
N GLU A 44 -0.18 -2.03 -16.48
CA GLU A 44 1.18 -1.86 -15.98
C GLU A 44 1.19 -1.51 -14.49
N ALA A 45 0.30 -0.61 -14.06
CA ALA A 45 0.11 -0.27 -12.64
C ALA A 45 -0.26 -1.50 -11.81
N SER A 46 -1.15 -2.36 -12.33
CA SER A 46 -1.56 -3.60 -11.64
C SER A 46 -0.41 -4.59 -11.51
N ARG A 47 0.42 -4.74 -12.56
CA ARG A 47 1.62 -5.60 -12.51
C ARG A 47 2.67 -5.13 -11.49
N MET A 48 2.73 -3.83 -11.21
CA MET A 48 3.72 -3.22 -10.30
C MET A 48 3.27 -3.18 -8.83
N TRP A 49 2.36 -4.07 -8.43
CA TRP A 49 1.89 -4.24 -7.03
C TRP A 49 0.99 -3.10 -6.54
N GLY A 50 0.04 -2.69 -7.38
CA GLY A 50 -1.02 -1.74 -7.03
C GLY A 50 -0.61 -0.29 -7.30
N GLY A 51 -0.73 0.15 -8.55
CA GLY A 51 -0.47 1.54 -8.90
C GLY A 51 -1.55 2.47 -8.34
N ASP A 52 -1.11 3.52 -7.66
CA ASP A 52 -1.96 4.64 -7.26
C ASP A 52 -2.49 5.37 -8.50
N TRP A 53 -3.61 6.07 -8.33
CA TRP A 53 -4.23 6.86 -9.38
C TRP A 53 -4.61 8.26 -8.90
N VAL A 54 -4.71 9.19 -9.84
CA VAL A 54 -5.25 10.53 -9.64
C VAL A 54 -6.21 10.88 -10.77
N LEU A 55 -7.11 11.81 -10.51
CA LEU A 55 -7.96 12.40 -11.52
C LEU A 55 -7.25 13.60 -12.15
N ALA A 56 -7.32 13.72 -13.47
CA ALA A 56 -6.76 14.85 -14.21
C ALA A 56 -7.65 15.21 -15.39
N ASN A 57 -7.45 16.40 -15.96
CA ASN A 57 -8.08 16.70 -17.25
C ASN A 57 -7.42 15.86 -18.37
N PRO A 58 -8.11 15.65 -19.50
CA PRO A 58 -7.65 14.70 -20.52
C PRO A 58 -6.41 15.20 -21.26
N ALA A 59 -6.22 16.52 -21.34
CA ALA A 59 -5.05 17.12 -21.98
C ALA A 59 -3.76 16.86 -21.18
N ASP A 60 -3.81 17.02 -19.86
CA ASP A 60 -2.70 16.71 -18.95
C ASP A 60 -2.45 15.21 -18.90
N ALA A 61 -3.51 14.39 -18.78
CA ALA A 61 -3.41 12.94 -18.83
C ALA A 61 -2.74 12.45 -20.12
N GLY A 62 -3.17 12.97 -21.27
CA GLY A 62 -2.60 12.65 -22.58
C GLY A 62 -1.14 13.09 -22.70
N ARG A 63 -0.80 14.30 -22.24
CA ARG A 63 0.58 14.80 -22.23
C ARG A 63 1.49 13.90 -21.41
N TRP A 64 1.09 13.54 -20.18
CA TRP A 64 1.91 12.72 -19.30
C TRP A 64 2.13 11.31 -19.86
N ARG A 65 1.08 10.67 -20.39
CA ARG A 65 1.18 9.36 -21.06
C ARG A 65 2.15 9.44 -22.24
N ALA A 66 2.00 10.44 -23.10
CA ALA A 66 2.87 10.64 -24.25
C ALA A 66 4.34 10.88 -23.87
N ALA A 67 4.59 11.61 -22.78
CA ALA A 67 5.94 11.83 -22.25
C ALA A 67 6.56 10.53 -21.72
N THR A 68 5.81 9.73 -20.96
CA THR A 68 6.27 8.40 -20.51
C THR A 68 6.60 7.51 -21.69
N ASP A 69 5.69 7.39 -22.66
CA ASP A 69 5.89 6.54 -23.84
C ASP A 69 7.10 6.96 -24.67
N ALA A 70 7.30 8.27 -24.84
CA ALA A 70 8.47 8.81 -25.54
C ALA A 70 9.77 8.46 -24.82
N MET A 71 9.77 8.50 -23.49
CA MET A 71 10.92 8.13 -22.67
C MET A 71 11.22 6.63 -22.74
N ILE A 72 10.20 5.77 -22.66
CA ILE A 72 10.34 4.30 -22.81
C ILE A 72 10.93 3.97 -24.18
N ARG A 73 10.32 4.47 -25.27
CA ARG A 73 10.80 4.23 -26.64
C ARG A 73 12.23 4.70 -26.85
N THR A 74 12.58 5.88 -26.32
CA THR A 74 13.95 6.41 -26.43
C THR A 74 14.94 5.52 -25.69
N THR A 75 14.58 5.08 -24.49
CA THR A 75 15.40 4.18 -23.70
C THR A 75 15.64 2.84 -24.41
N GLU A 76 14.60 2.24 -24.98
CA GLU A 76 14.69 0.98 -25.72
C GLU A 76 15.58 1.10 -26.96
N ARG A 77 15.42 2.19 -27.72
CA ARG A 77 16.26 2.51 -28.88
C ARG A 77 17.73 2.64 -28.47
N LEU A 78 18.03 3.44 -27.44
CA LEU A 78 19.40 3.67 -26.98
C LEU A 78 20.06 2.38 -26.46
N ARG A 79 19.29 1.52 -25.79
CA ARG A 79 19.75 0.17 -25.39
C ARG A 79 20.02 -0.76 -26.57
N ALA A 80 19.27 -0.64 -27.66
CA ALA A 80 19.54 -1.40 -28.87
C ALA A 80 20.85 -0.93 -29.51
N GLU A 81 21.05 0.38 -29.63
CA GLU A 81 22.28 0.98 -30.16
C GLU A 81 23.52 0.66 -29.30
N GLU A 82 23.39 0.68 -27.98
CA GLU A 82 24.45 0.26 -27.05
C GLU A 82 24.84 -1.21 -27.26
N ARG A 83 23.85 -2.10 -27.41
CA ARG A 83 24.08 -3.53 -27.67
C ARG A 83 24.78 -3.76 -29.01
N ASP A 84 24.45 -2.98 -30.04
CA ASP A 84 25.12 -3.08 -31.34
C ASP A 84 26.55 -2.51 -31.29
N ALA A 85 26.75 -1.38 -30.62
CA ALA A 85 28.08 -0.76 -30.45
C ALA A 85 29.05 -1.67 -29.66
N THR A 86 28.54 -2.43 -28.68
CA THR A 86 29.35 -3.37 -27.87
C THR A 86 29.60 -4.71 -28.58
N ARG A 87 28.79 -5.06 -29.59
CA ARG A 87 28.88 -6.35 -30.32
C ARG A 87 30.26 -6.55 -30.97
N HIS A 88 30.84 -5.49 -31.50
CA HIS A 88 32.13 -5.51 -32.20
C HIS A 88 33.36 -5.58 -31.29
N LEU A 89 33.19 -5.36 -29.98
CA LEU A 89 34.25 -5.47 -28.97
C LEU A 89 34.38 -6.87 -28.37
N ARG A 90 33.43 -7.78 -28.65
CA ARG A 90 33.52 -9.18 -28.21
C ARG A 90 34.64 -9.88 -28.98
N ARG A 91 35.65 -10.39 -28.26
CA ARG A 91 36.75 -11.17 -28.86
C ARG A 91 36.16 -12.35 -29.64
N PRO A 92 36.58 -12.60 -30.90
CA PRO A 92 36.33 -13.88 -31.53
C PRO A 92 37.01 -14.95 -30.67
N TRP A 93 36.22 -15.89 -30.13
CA TRP A 93 36.75 -17.04 -29.44
C TRP A 93 37.44 -17.94 -30.47
N GLY A 94 38.75 -17.79 -30.58
CA GLY A 94 39.55 -18.57 -31.51
C GLY A 94 41.03 -18.42 -31.18
N LYS A 95 41.61 -19.46 -30.58
CA LYS A 95 43.06 -19.60 -30.42
C LYS A 95 43.70 -19.54 -31.82
N THR A 96 44.94 -19.02 -31.86
CA THR A 96 45.95 -19.18 -32.93
C THR A 96 46.11 -18.06 -33.98
N ARG A 97 46.99 -17.06 -33.70
CA ARG A 97 48.24 -16.78 -34.46
C ARG A 97 48.85 -15.39 -34.15
N ARG A 98 50.12 -15.43 -33.68
CA ARG A 98 51.30 -14.53 -33.82
C ARG A 98 51.17 -13.02 -33.52
N VAL A 99 52.15 -12.51 -32.77
CA VAL A 99 52.43 -11.12 -32.30
C VAL A 99 52.18 -9.98 -33.31
N LEU A 100 52.29 -10.19 -34.62
CA LEU A 100 51.92 -9.17 -35.62
C LEU A 100 50.40 -8.96 -35.72
N SER A 101 49.62 -10.02 -35.46
CA SER A 101 48.18 -9.88 -35.24
C SER A 101 47.91 -9.08 -33.97
N SER A 102 48.70 -9.23 -32.89
CA SER A 102 48.45 -8.48 -31.65
C SER A 102 48.76 -6.99 -31.77
N VAL A 103 49.73 -6.57 -32.59
CA VAL A 103 50.00 -5.14 -32.85
C VAL A 103 48.95 -4.54 -33.80
N ARG A 104 48.61 -5.22 -34.91
CA ARG A 104 47.50 -4.78 -35.78
C ARG A 104 46.15 -4.80 -35.05
N HIS A 105 45.92 -5.78 -34.18
CA HIS A 105 44.76 -5.80 -33.30
C HIS A 105 44.85 -4.75 -32.21
N ALA A 106 46.03 -4.37 -31.70
CA ALA A 106 46.15 -3.29 -30.73
C ALA A 106 45.77 -1.94 -31.34
N HIS A 107 46.24 -1.63 -32.55
CA HIS A 107 45.85 -0.41 -33.27
C HIS A 107 44.36 -0.45 -33.66
N ARG A 108 43.88 -1.56 -34.21
CA ARG A 108 42.45 -1.76 -34.52
C ARG A 108 41.59 -1.66 -33.27
N ASN A 109 42.01 -2.22 -32.14
CA ASN A 109 41.32 -2.10 -30.87
C ASN A 109 41.37 -0.67 -30.31
N HIS A 110 42.43 0.08 -30.56
CA HIS A 110 42.50 1.48 -30.14
C HIS A 110 41.52 2.35 -30.92
N VAL A 111 41.45 2.19 -32.25
CA VAL A 111 40.46 2.88 -33.10
C VAL A 111 39.05 2.43 -32.75
N LEU A 112 38.79 1.13 -32.64
CA LEU A 112 37.48 0.59 -32.23
C LEU A 112 37.06 1.04 -30.82
N ARG A 113 38.01 1.22 -29.89
CA ARG A 113 37.74 1.78 -28.56
C ARG A 113 37.41 3.27 -28.64
N ARG A 114 38.13 4.04 -29.45
CA ARG A 114 37.84 5.47 -29.64
C ARG A 114 36.46 5.69 -30.27
N ASP A 115 36.11 4.89 -31.28
CA ASP A 115 34.79 4.94 -31.91
C ASP A 115 33.69 4.48 -30.95
N HIS A 116 33.99 3.47 -30.14
CA HIS A 116 33.09 3.03 -29.07
C HIS A 116 32.88 4.11 -28.01
N ASP A 117 33.94 4.71 -27.48
CA ASP A 117 33.85 5.75 -26.45
C ASP A 117 33.09 6.98 -26.97
N ALA A 118 33.33 7.38 -28.22
CA ALA A 118 32.57 8.45 -28.88
C ALA A 118 31.08 8.08 -29.04
N THR A 119 30.79 6.82 -29.40
CA THR A 119 29.41 6.31 -29.49
C THR A 119 28.73 6.33 -28.12
N MET A 120 29.41 5.85 -27.09
CA MET A 120 28.88 5.82 -25.72
C MET A 120 28.63 7.23 -25.18
N GLU A 121 29.51 8.19 -25.46
CA GLU A 121 29.32 9.58 -25.04
C GLU A 121 28.12 10.25 -25.73
N ARG A 122 27.94 9.98 -27.03
CA ARG A 122 26.74 10.40 -27.76
C ARG A 122 25.48 9.79 -27.15
N LEU A 123 25.47 8.48 -26.88
CA LEU A 123 24.32 7.78 -26.28
C LEU A 123 23.99 8.33 -24.87
N ARG A 124 25.00 8.65 -24.05
CA ARG A 124 24.79 9.29 -22.74
C ARG A 124 24.16 10.68 -22.88
N THR A 125 24.65 11.48 -23.82
CA THR A 125 24.11 12.81 -24.10
C THR A 125 22.65 12.74 -24.56
N GLU A 126 22.33 11.81 -25.45
CA GLU A 126 20.95 11.56 -25.91
C GLU A 126 20.03 11.11 -24.76
N MET A 127 20.51 10.22 -23.88
CA MET A 127 19.74 9.77 -22.72
C MET A 127 19.47 10.91 -21.73
N LEU A 128 20.47 11.76 -21.46
CA LEU A 128 20.30 12.94 -20.61
C LEU A 128 19.29 13.94 -21.20
N ALA A 129 19.35 14.17 -22.51
CA ALA A 129 18.38 15.00 -23.22
C ALA A 129 16.95 14.42 -23.13
N ALA A 130 16.81 13.08 -23.21
CA ALA A 130 15.53 12.40 -23.04
C ALA A 130 14.96 12.60 -21.62
N TYR A 131 15.79 12.44 -20.58
CA TYR A 131 15.39 12.73 -19.20
C TYR A 131 14.91 14.17 -19.02
N ARG A 132 15.66 15.16 -19.54
CA ARG A 132 15.27 16.57 -19.46
C ARG A 132 13.94 16.84 -20.16
N ARG A 133 13.77 16.29 -21.37
CA ARG A 133 12.50 16.40 -22.11
C ARG A 133 11.33 15.79 -21.35
N PHE A 134 11.53 14.62 -20.73
CA PHE A 134 10.51 14.00 -19.89
C PHE A 134 10.13 14.93 -18.72
N ARG A 135 11.13 15.44 -17.99
CA ARG A 135 10.91 16.39 -16.88
C ARG A 135 10.09 17.59 -17.34
N ASP A 136 10.48 18.22 -18.44
CA ASP A 136 9.83 19.44 -18.91
C ASP A 136 8.36 19.19 -19.35
N GLN A 137 7.99 17.96 -19.69
CA GLN A 137 6.64 17.59 -20.12
C GLN A 137 5.75 16.99 -19.02
N ALA A 138 6.35 16.39 -17.98
CA ALA A 138 5.62 15.59 -16.98
C ALA A 138 6.00 15.86 -15.51
N ALA A 139 6.91 16.80 -15.21
CA ALA A 139 7.26 17.11 -13.82
C ALA A 139 6.08 17.61 -12.99
N ASP A 140 5.11 18.25 -13.63
CA ASP A 140 3.90 18.76 -13.02
C ASP A 140 2.96 17.66 -12.50
N LEU A 141 2.99 16.44 -13.06
CA LEU A 141 2.30 15.28 -12.49
C LEU A 141 2.71 15.05 -11.03
N THR A 142 3.99 15.28 -10.71
CA THR A 142 4.47 15.10 -9.33
C THR A 142 3.92 16.14 -8.37
N ALA A 143 3.79 17.38 -8.82
CA ALA A 143 3.13 18.43 -8.05
C ALA A 143 1.64 18.15 -7.88
N HIS A 144 0.97 17.69 -8.94
CA HIS A 144 -0.46 17.34 -8.94
C HIS A 144 -0.78 16.22 -7.94
N VAL A 145 -0.01 15.12 -7.97
CA VAL A 145 -0.17 14.00 -7.01
C VAL A 145 0.02 14.46 -5.56
N LYS A 146 1.00 15.33 -5.30
CA LYS A 146 1.22 15.87 -3.94
C LYS A 146 0.03 16.73 -3.50
N ALA A 147 -0.45 17.62 -4.37
CA ALA A 147 -1.59 18.48 -4.07
C ALA A 147 -2.87 17.68 -3.78
N GLU A 148 -3.15 16.65 -4.58
CA GLU A 148 -4.29 15.75 -4.36
C GLU A 148 -4.15 14.96 -3.05
N ARG A 149 -2.99 14.39 -2.76
CA ARG A 149 -2.75 13.70 -1.48
C ARG A 149 -2.94 14.62 -0.27
N GLU A 150 -2.45 15.84 -0.35
CA GLU A 150 -2.65 16.84 0.69
C GLU A 150 -4.13 17.22 0.85
N ARG A 151 -4.85 17.36 -0.26
CA ARG A 151 -6.29 17.63 -0.26
C ARG A 151 -7.06 16.49 0.42
N TYR A 152 -6.85 15.24 0.01
CA TYR A 152 -7.46 14.08 0.67
C TYR A 152 -7.08 14.01 2.15
N ALA A 153 -5.84 14.30 2.52
CA ALA A 153 -5.43 14.34 3.92
C ALA A 153 -6.10 15.47 4.72
N ARG A 154 -6.36 16.63 4.11
CA ARG A 154 -7.12 17.73 4.74
C ARG A 154 -8.59 17.34 4.90
N GLU A 155 -9.22 16.83 3.85
CA GLU A 155 -10.62 16.37 3.87
C GLU A 155 -10.82 15.25 4.92
N ARG A 156 -9.93 14.25 4.94
CA ARG A 156 -9.94 13.20 5.97
C ARG A 156 -9.80 13.76 7.38
N ARG A 157 -8.91 14.72 7.61
CA ARG A 157 -8.75 15.37 8.93
C ARG A 157 -10.00 16.13 9.34
N GLN A 158 -10.63 16.86 8.41
CA GLN A 158 -11.88 17.58 8.69
C GLN A 158 -13.01 16.60 9.01
N HIS A 159 -13.14 15.52 8.24
CA HIS A 159 -14.15 14.49 8.47
C HIS A 159 -13.92 13.76 9.80
N GLU A 160 -12.68 13.41 10.14
CA GLU A 160 -12.35 12.78 11.43
C GLU A 160 -12.60 13.72 12.61
N GLU A 161 -12.28 15.01 12.48
CA GLU A 161 -12.57 16.01 13.51
C GLU A 161 -14.08 16.17 13.75
N GLN A 162 -14.87 16.21 12.66
CA GLN A 162 -16.33 16.24 12.76
C GLN A 162 -16.88 14.96 13.39
N ALA A 163 -16.36 13.80 13.00
CA ALA A 163 -16.74 12.52 13.58
C ALA A 163 -16.40 12.45 15.08
N ARG A 164 -15.21 12.92 15.48
CA ARG A 164 -14.79 13.03 16.88
C ARG A 164 -15.72 13.93 17.68
N ARG A 165 -16.08 15.10 17.14
CA ARG A 165 -17.06 16.00 17.80
C ARG A 165 -18.43 15.34 17.97
N LYS A 166 -18.90 14.61 16.95
CA LYS A 166 -20.16 13.84 17.02
C LYS A 166 -20.09 12.77 18.11
N ARG A 167 -18.98 12.01 18.19
CA ARG A 167 -18.72 10.99 19.21
C ARG A 167 -18.69 11.58 20.63
N ALA A 168 -17.93 12.65 20.84
CA ALA A 168 -17.88 13.35 22.12
C ALA A 168 -19.25 13.89 22.55
N ALA A 169 -20.01 14.49 21.62
CA ALA A 169 -21.36 14.97 21.91
C ALA A 169 -22.34 13.84 22.24
N ALA A 170 -22.18 12.65 21.66
CA ALA A 170 -22.98 11.48 22.00
C ALA A 170 -22.70 11.00 23.43
N MET A 171 -21.43 10.97 23.86
CA MET A 171 -21.04 10.54 25.21
C MET A 171 -21.30 11.59 26.30
N ALA A 172 -21.36 12.88 25.96
CA ALA A 172 -21.68 13.95 26.91
C ALA A 172 -23.17 14.00 27.31
N ARG A 173 -24.05 13.39 26.53
CA ARG A 173 -25.48 13.30 26.86
C ARG A 173 -25.71 12.28 27.99
N PRO A 174 -26.79 12.40 28.78
CA PRO A 174 -27.14 11.40 29.78
C PRO A 174 -27.16 9.99 29.18
N LEU A 175 -26.37 9.09 29.76
CA LEU A 175 -26.08 7.77 29.21
C LEU A 175 -27.23 6.78 29.47
N ASP A 176 -28.05 7.05 30.47
CA ASP A 176 -29.24 6.31 30.92
C ASP A 176 -30.48 6.44 30.01
N VAL A 177 -30.41 7.28 28.97
CA VAL A 177 -31.52 7.51 28.03
C VAL A 177 -31.68 6.33 27.05
N PRO A 178 -32.92 5.97 26.65
CA PRO A 178 -33.19 4.91 25.68
C PRO A 178 -32.74 5.27 24.25
N ARG A 179 -31.50 4.92 23.92
CA ARG A 179 -30.84 5.19 22.61
C ARG A 179 -29.76 4.17 22.25
N TRP A 180 -29.63 3.16 23.08
CA TRP A 180 -28.74 2.04 22.86
C TRP A 180 -29.51 0.95 22.15
N GLY A 181 -28.78 0.19 21.35
CA GLY A 181 -29.32 -0.99 20.72
C GLY A 181 -28.29 -2.10 20.68
N TYR A 182 -28.75 -3.32 20.45
CA TYR A 182 -27.89 -4.46 20.28
C TYR A 182 -28.38 -5.40 19.17
N ARG A 183 -27.44 -6.21 18.70
CA ARG A 183 -27.70 -7.35 17.82
C ARG A 183 -26.82 -8.52 18.24
N VAL A 184 -27.32 -9.74 18.10
CA VAL A 184 -26.51 -10.94 18.17
C VAL A 184 -26.14 -11.40 16.76
N GLU A 185 -24.86 -11.49 16.47
CA GLU A 185 -24.32 -11.87 15.17
C GLU A 185 -23.64 -13.24 15.28
N GLU A 186 -23.90 -14.12 14.31
CA GLU A 186 -23.07 -15.29 14.08
C GLU A 186 -21.97 -14.92 13.10
N ALA A 187 -20.71 -15.12 13.47
CA ALA A 187 -19.64 -14.96 12.50
C ALA A 187 -19.54 -16.21 11.63
N GLY A 188 -19.84 -16.06 10.34
CA GLY A 188 -19.48 -17.05 9.33
C GLY A 188 -17.95 -17.19 9.26
N ASN A 189 -17.48 -18.34 8.75
CA ASN A 189 -16.09 -18.71 8.41
C ASN A 189 -15.42 -19.77 9.33
N GLY A 190 -16.17 -20.79 9.78
CA GLY A 190 -15.58 -22.03 10.33
C GLY A 190 -15.20 -21.99 11.81
N LEU A 191 -15.01 -20.79 12.40
CA LEU A 191 -14.96 -20.57 13.85
C LEU A 191 -16.33 -20.01 14.28
N ARG A 192 -17.17 -20.85 14.88
CA ARG A 192 -18.54 -20.47 15.29
C ARG A 192 -18.53 -19.58 16.55
N TYR A 193 -17.98 -18.38 16.50
CA TYR A 193 -18.14 -17.42 17.60
C TYR A 193 -19.40 -16.56 17.37
N ARG A 194 -20.22 -16.44 18.42
CA ARG A 194 -21.35 -15.51 18.46
C ARG A 194 -20.86 -14.20 19.07
N ARG A 195 -21.35 -13.08 18.57
CA ARG A 195 -21.02 -11.73 19.05
C ARG A 195 -22.29 -11.00 19.44
N PHE A 196 -22.30 -10.44 20.64
CA PHE A 196 -23.28 -9.47 21.08
C PHE A 196 -22.73 -8.07 20.79
N ARG A 197 -23.28 -7.42 19.76
CA ARG A 197 -22.81 -6.12 19.30
C ARG A 197 -23.70 -5.02 19.84
N VAL A 198 -23.14 -4.16 20.70
CA VAL A 198 -23.81 -2.98 21.28
C VAL A 198 -23.53 -1.74 20.44
N THR A 199 -24.54 -0.92 20.23
CA THR A 199 -24.46 0.29 19.40
C THR A 199 -25.21 1.44 20.06
N LEU A 200 -24.71 2.66 19.84
CA LEU A 200 -25.46 3.90 20.01
C LEU A 200 -26.08 4.26 18.67
N GLU A 201 -27.41 4.34 18.62
CA GLU A 201 -28.14 4.59 17.38
C GLU A 201 -27.69 5.89 16.70
N THR A 202 -27.43 6.93 17.49
CA THR A 202 -26.96 8.22 16.96
C THR A 202 -25.60 8.17 16.25
N LEU A 203 -24.79 7.14 16.52
CA LEU A 203 -23.45 6.97 15.95
C LEU A 203 -23.43 5.94 14.82
N ASP A 204 -24.09 4.79 15.00
CA ASP A 204 -23.95 3.65 14.08
C ASP A 204 -25.21 3.35 13.22
N ALA A 205 -26.29 4.14 13.31
CA ALA A 205 -27.55 3.88 12.57
C ALA A 205 -27.40 3.80 11.03
N ASP A 206 -26.45 4.50 10.43
CA ASP A 206 -26.30 4.59 8.97
C ASP A 206 -25.37 3.51 8.37
N ARG A 207 -24.59 2.80 9.19
CA ARG A 207 -23.65 1.77 8.71
C ARG A 207 -24.32 0.41 8.61
N GLY A 208 -25.32 0.33 7.74
CA GLY A 208 -25.71 -0.91 7.07
C GLY A 208 -25.62 -2.17 7.92
N CYS A 209 -26.36 -2.24 9.02
CA CYS A 209 -26.74 -3.51 9.64
C CYS A 209 -27.72 -4.33 8.74
N ARG A 210 -27.64 -4.13 7.42
CA ARG A 210 -28.32 -4.92 6.37
C ARG A 210 -27.46 -6.13 6.04
N GLY A 211 -27.25 -6.99 7.03
CA GLY A 211 -26.99 -8.40 6.80
C GLY A 211 -28.27 -9.12 7.19
N ASP A 212 -28.79 -9.97 6.31
CA ASP A 212 -29.89 -10.92 6.54
C ASP A 212 -29.48 -11.97 7.59
N THR A 213 -29.18 -11.53 8.82
CA THR A 213 -29.12 -12.42 9.98
C THR A 213 -30.38 -12.17 10.79
N ASP A 214 -31.07 -13.27 11.12
CA ASP A 214 -32.40 -13.42 11.72
C ASP A 214 -32.65 -12.61 13.02
N GLY A 215 -31.63 -11.93 13.56
CA GLY A 215 -31.73 -11.04 14.72
C GLY A 215 -31.67 -9.57 14.31
N GLY A 216 -32.82 -8.98 13.97
CA GLY A 216 -32.94 -7.53 13.76
C GLY A 216 -32.35 -6.71 14.92
N LEU A 217 -31.80 -5.52 14.62
CA LEU A 217 -31.30 -4.59 15.64
C LEU A 217 -32.43 -4.28 16.63
N ARG A 218 -32.22 -4.59 17.91
CA ARG A 218 -33.12 -4.20 19.01
C ARG A 218 -32.63 -2.87 19.55
N GLY A 219 -33.43 -1.81 19.37
CA GLY A 219 -33.08 -0.43 19.68
C GLY A 219 -34.01 0.24 20.67
N GLY A 220 -33.74 1.51 20.98
CA GLY A 220 -34.51 2.32 21.93
C GLY A 220 -34.38 1.85 23.38
N LEU A 221 -33.25 1.23 23.72
CA LEU A 221 -33.00 0.66 25.05
C LEU A 221 -32.06 1.54 25.87
N THR A 222 -32.20 1.46 27.18
CA THR A 222 -31.23 2.00 28.15
C THR A 222 -30.00 1.08 28.23
N PRO A 223 -28.84 1.56 28.70
CA PRO A 223 -27.66 0.70 28.85
C PRO A 223 -27.90 -0.50 29.77
N HIS A 224 -28.70 -0.32 30.82
CA HIS A 224 -29.00 -1.39 31.77
C HIS A 224 -29.88 -2.47 31.13
N GLU A 225 -30.84 -2.11 30.28
CA GLU A 225 -31.64 -3.09 29.52
C GLU A 225 -30.76 -3.86 28.51
N VAL A 226 -29.83 -3.17 27.85
CA VAL A 226 -28.86 -3.83 26.95
C VAL A 226 -27.95 -4.78 27.73
N HIS A 227 -27.49 -4.37 28.93
CA HIS A 227 -26.66 -5.22 29.77
C HIS A 227 -27.43 -6.45 30.28
N ALA A 228 -28.67 -6.28 30.70
CA ALA A 228 -29.54 -7.38 31.11
C ALA A 228 -29.74 -8.40 29.97
N ALA A 229 -29.98 -7.91 28.75
CA ALA A 229 -30.09 -8.77 27.57
C ALA A 229 -28.76 -9.49 27.24
N PHE A 230 -27.62 -8.83 27.45
CA PHE A 230 -26.31 -9.47 27.30
C PHE A 230 -26.10 -10.60 28.32
N VAL A 231 -26.47 -10.38 29.59
CA VAL A 231 -26.38 -11.40 30.64
C VAL A 231 -27.26 -12.60 30.29
N GLU A 232 -28.51 -12.37 29.86
CA GLU A 232 -29.43 -13.43 29.42
C GLU A 232 -28.86 -14.25 28.24
N GLU A 233 -28.27 -13.58 27.25
CA GLU A 233 -27.62 -14.29 26.13
C GLU A 233 -26.35 -15.04 26.56
N ARG A 234 -25.60 -14.51 27.55
CA ARG A 234 -24.39 -15.15 28.07
C ARG A 234 -24.67 -16.34 28.96
N GLU A 235 -25.85 -16.41 29.59
CA GLU A 235 -26.33 -17.64 30.25
C GLU A 235 -26.54 -18.78 29.24
N ARG A 236 -26.93 -18.44 28.00
CA ARG A 236 -27.10 -19.41 26.90
C ARG A 236 -25.79 -19.76 26.21
N ASP A 237 -24.90 -18.78 26.02
CA ASP A 237 -23.55 -18.95 25.46
C ASP A 237 -22.51 -18.24 26.34
N PRO A 238 -21.85 -18.95 27.28
CA PRO A 238 -20.85 -18.35 28.17
C PRO A 238 -19.67 -17.70 27.45
N TYR A 239 -19.46 -18.04 26.17
CA TYR A 239 -18.37 -17.56 25.32
C TYR A 239 -18.81 -16.48 24.31
N LEU A 240 -19.99 -15.90 24.51
CA LEU A 240 -20.49 -14.79 23.72
C LEU A 240 -19.57 -13.57 23.86
N TRP A 241 -19.07 -13.06 22.73
CA TRP A 241 -18.22 -11.87 22.73
C TRP A 241 -19.06 -10.62 22.85
N LEU A 242 -18.72 -9.73 23.78
CA LEU A 242 -19.25 -8.37 23.78
C LEU A 242 -18.41 -7.54 22.81
N THR A 243 -19.07 -6.92 21.84
CA THR A 243 -18.43 -6.02 20.86
C THR A 243 -19.24 -4.75 20.75
N PHE A 244 -18.62 -3.70 20.24
CA PHE A 244 -19.28 -2.41 20.06
C PHE A 244 -19.37 -2.05 18.57
N GLY A 245 -20.35 -1.20 18.23
CA GLY A 245 -20.39 -0.47 16.97
C GLY A 245 -19.05 0.23 16.73
N LEU A 246 -18.68 0.45 15.47
CA LEU A 246 -17.35 0.99 15.18
C LEU A 246 -17.20 2.40 15.75
N ASP A 247 -18.22 3.25 15.58
CA ASP A 247 -18.18 4.61 16.12
C ASP A 247 -18.58 4.65 17.60
N THR A 248 -19.43 3.73 18.07
CA THR A 248 -19.73 3.57 19.50
C THR A 248 -18.50 3.18 20.31
N GLY A 249 -17.80 2.10 19.91
CA GLY A 249 -16.59 1.63 20.59
C GLY A 249 -15.51 2.70 20.60
N ARG A 250 -15.29 3.36 19.45
CA ARG A 250 -14.33 4.47 19.36
C ARG A 250 -14.70 5.65 20.26
N ALA A 251 -15.99 5.98 20.37
CA ALA A 251 -16.45 7.02 21.27
C ALA A 251 -16.23 6.66 22.75
N MET A 252 -16.40 5.39 23.09
CA MET A 252 -16.15 4.85 24.44
C MET A 252 -14.65 4.89 24.80
N GLU A 253 -13.79 4.44 23.87
CA GLU A 253 -12.33 4.53 24.01
C GLU A 253 -11.86 5.99 24.13
N GLU A 254 -12.36 6.91 23.31
CA GLU A 254 -12.03 8.34 23.39
C GLU A 254 -12.48 8.97 24.73
N TRP A 255 -13.54 8.46 25.34
CA TRP A 255 -14.10 9.01 26.58
C TRP A 255 -13.43 8.46 27.86
N ARG A 256 -13.09 7.18 27.90
CA ARG A 256 -12.56 6.50 29.11
C ARG A 256 -11.23 5.77 28.93
N GLY A 257 -10.68 5.72 27.72
CA GLY A 257 -9.42 5.03 27.42
C GLY A 257 -9.62 3.60 26.93
N SER A 258 -10.71 2.94 27.31
CA SER A 258 -11.09 1.61 26.81
C SER A 258 -12.62 1.44 26.75
N THR A 259 -13.08 0.50 25.92
CA THR A 259 -14.49 0.11 25.87
C THR A 259 -14.96 -0.54 27.18
N ALA A 260 -14.13 -1.36 27.80
CA ALA A 260 -14.46 -2.05 29.04
C ALA A 260 -14.70 -1.07 30.21
N GLU A 261 -13.80 -0.10 30.41
CA GLU A 261 -13.94 0.91 31.47
C GLU A 261 -15.15 1.81 31.22
N ALA A 262 -15.38 2.23 29.96
CA ALA A 262 -16.57 2.97 29.60
C ALA A 262 -17.85 2.20 29.88
N TRP A 263 -17.89 0.91 29.53
CA TRP A 263 -19.06 0.07 29.76
C TRP A 263 -19.33 -0.15 31.25
N GLN A 264 -18.28 -0.37 32.04
CA GLN A 264 -18.37 -0.48 33.50
C GLN A 264 -18.88 0.82 34.13
N GLU A 265 -18.40 1.98 33.67
CA GLU A 265 -18.88 3.27 34.15
C GLU A 265 -20.37 3.49 33.81
N ILE A 266 -20.80 3.08 32.61
CA ILE A 266 -22.18 3.24 32.13
C ILE A 266 -23.15 2.32 32.85
N THR A 267 -22.77 1.06 33.05
CA THR A 267 -23.69 0.01 33.53
C THR A 267 -23.47 -0.35 34.99
N GLY A 268 -22.32 0.00 35.57
CA GLY A 268 -21.87 -0.46 36.89
C GLY A 268 -21.24 -1.86 36.88
N HIS A 269 -21.16 -2.53 35.73
CA HIS A 269 -20.76 -3.94 35.64
C HIS A 269 -19.44 -4.13 34.88
N LEU A 270 -18.49 -4.82 35.51
CA LEU A 270 -17.28 -5.29 34.83
C LEU A 270 -17.61 -6.54 34.00
N VAL A 271 -17.23 -6.54 32.73
CA VAL A 271 -17.50 -7.63 31.78
C VAL A 271 -16.21 -8.07 31.10
N ASP A 272 -16.00 -9.38 31.03
CA ASP A 272 -14.99 -9.95 30.12
C ASP A 272 -15.55 -9.92 28.68
N GLU A 273 -15.00 -9.05 27.85
CA GLU A 273 -15.47 -8.78 26.47
C GLU A 273 -15.24 -9.97 25.53
N HIS A 274 -14.17 -10.74 25.75
CA HIS A 274 -13.70 -11.78 24.82
C HIS A 274 -13.34 -13.07 25.56
N PRO A 275 -14.32 -13.76 26.17
CA PRO A 275 -14.09 -15.04 26.83
C PRO A 275 -13.48 -16.05 25.84
N THR A 276 -12.35 -16.66 26.22
CA THR A 276 -11.66 -17.67 25.40
C THR A 276 -12.33 -19.03 25.56
N ARG A 277 -12.65 -19.71 24.45
CA ARG A 277 -13.17 -21.09 24.52
C ARG A 277 -12.06 -22.08 24.94
N PRO A 278 -12.37 -23.11 25.74
CA PRO A 278 -11.39 -24.13 26.13
C PRO A 278 -10.71 -24.80 24.93
N GLU A 279 -11.45 -25.04 23.85
CA GLU A 279 -10.96 -25.63 22.60
C GLU A 279 -9.96 -24.72 21.86
N GLU A 280 -9.99 -23.41 22.10
CA GLU A 280 -9.09 -22.43 21.49
C GLU A 280 -7.73 -22.32 22.22
N ARG A 281 -7.62 -22.85 23.46
CA ARG A 281 -6.33 -22.91 24.17
C ARG A 281 -5.30 -23.81 23.48
N GLY A 282 -5.71 -24.62 22.50
CA GLY A 282 -4.85 -25.58 21.79
C GLY A 282 -3.96 -25.01 20.67
N SER A 283 -4.08 -23.73 20.30
CA SER A 283 -3.36 -23.18 19.13
C SER A 283 -2.02 -22.48 19.44
N SER A 284 -1.71 -22.17 20.71
CA SER A 284 -0.46 -21.48 21.07
C SER A 284 0.64 -22.40 21.59
N GLN A 285 0.37 -23.70 21.80
CA GLN A 285 1.38 -24.72 22.03
C GLN A 285 1.78 -25.42 20.71
N ARG A 286 2.27 -24.65 19.74
CA ARG A 286 3.27 -25.21 18.84
C ARG A 286 4.54 -25.33 19.66
N HIS A 287 4.83 -26.54 20.11
CA HIS A 287 6.13 -26.94 20.62
C HIS A 287 7.23 -26.38 19.71
N TYR A 288 7.97 -25.37 20.17
CA TYR A 288 9.38 -25.27 19.83
C TYR A 288 10.07 -26.45 20.53
N GLY A 289 9.96 -27.62 19.91
CA GLY A 289 10.90 -28.70 20.19
C GLY A 289 12.30 -28.19 19.83
N PRO A 290 13.33 -28.52 20.62
CA PRO A 290 14.69 -28.09 20.30
C PRO A 290 15.06 -28.66 18.93
N SER A 291 15.34 -27.78 17.97
CA SER A 291 15.92 -28.16 16.68
C SER A 291 17.36 -28.61 16.91
N SER A 292 17.53 -29.83 17.40
CA SER A 292 18.74 -30.61 17.18
C SER A 292 18.70 -31.07 15.73
N ASN A 293 19.62 -30.58 14.90
CA ASN A 293 20.34 -31.42 13.95
C ASN A 293 21.45 -30.65 13.19
N TYR A 294 22.68 -31.06 13.50
CA TYR A 294 23.91 -31.07 12.68
C TYR A 294 24.77 -29.79 12.55
N PHE A 295 25.67 -29.66 13.53
CA PHE A 295 27.04 -29.22 13.34
C PHE A 295 27.86 -30.33 12.64
N SER A 296 28.34 -30.06 11.42
CA SER A 296 29.71 -30.32 10.92
C SER A 296 29.74 -30.19 9.40
N PRO A 297 30.67 -29.40 8.86
CA PRO A 297 31.76 -30.04 8.13
C PRO A 297 33.14 -29.46 8.48
N GLY A 298 34.05 -30.38 8.82
CA GLY A 298 35.39 -30.46 8.23
C GLY A 298 36.40 -29.38 8.62
N GLY A 299 37.28 -29.73 9.57
CA GLY A 299 38.53 -29.02 9.78
C GLY A 299 39.52 -29.18 8.61
N PHE A 300 40.30 -28.12 8.41
CA PHE A 300 41.61 -28.02 7.77
C PHE A 300 42.12 -26.63 8.19
N GLY A 301 43.30 -26.39 8.76
CA GLY A 301 44.41 -27.22 9.19
C GLY A 301 45.46 -26.21 9.71
N SER A 302 46.14 -26.55 10.80
CA SER A 302 47.33 -25.82 11.26
C SER A 302 48.49 -26.81 11.33
N TYR A 303 49.39 -26.72 10.34
CA TYR A 303 50.83 -26.82 10.46
C TYR A 303 51.43 -25.99 9.33
#